data_AF-A0AAD6ZK97-F1
#
_entry.id   AF-A0AAD6ZK97-F1
#
_cell.length_a   1.000
_cell.length_b   1.000
_cell.length_c   1.000
_cell.angle_alpha   90.00
_cell.angle_beta   90.00
_cell.angle_gamma   90.00
#
_symmetry.space_group_name_H-M   'P 1'
#
loop_
_entity.id
_entity.type
_entity.pdbx_description
1 polymer ?
#
loop_
_entity_poly.entity_id
_entity_poly.type
_entity_poly.pdbx_seq_one_letter_code
_entity_poly.pdbx_strand_id
1 'polypeptide(L)'
;MASRYHTLARTNQLKVCDPSGPTNRNTPQTLEFAKYRMEIGGPIRCPDCFVRVFHPGILIESLDGKEAAYFNACRAALANFPCPKCLVHKSDLHRITSHFKLRTTASMKAVVIKAMKKTTKTDKEQILKSYGLLGHFLWNFRFSDPYAAYSYDTLHSDDPGEWGHHLWRLLLDALENLKQKGPFTENMRRFPRWPGLKHFSQVTTVNFTDGQSFYDILKCVLPCIVQLLPGNSSLVHCIRLYERYRIMVGMTCMPETRLQRLDTFIQDYEDRFSDDHGKDFDFFKQHASSHVLREIRAKGATNHGSTRPGEGFQQEAAEAYSHTNGKDAAHQVSCLSIDLRYINTFLFQMGRIDETQEAIARIRMNIDIYDQSQHESQESEEVDESPVDVQDSAHWAFGAPVSARLMNSRALEELNDSSPAFGNFDFRLREFISETFPEECIRYEDTIMIRRFKYVHISYQSLEDWRGARDIFRCNPSFHHNVRYVCVLVNMTDPCLHCARLRALLRCTLPSGRQTDVALVHMFESSRWKPRTRWVGCQIRDEVKECSFLSMKHVIRGTLLAPVSGTSNEPTHFLIDTMDADMFLRADMYS
;
A
#
# COMPACT_ATOMS: atom_id res chain seq x y z
N MET A 1 -4.30 53.94 12.63
CA MET A 1 -5.68 53.38 12.67
C MET A 1 -5.79 52.15 13.58
N ALA A 2 -5.07 52.10 14.71
CA ALA A 2 -4.99 50.92 15.60
C ALA A 2 -5.47 51.19 17.04
N SER A 3 -6.42 52.12 17.24
CA SER A 3 -6.84 52.53 18.59
C SER A 3 -8.35 52.71 18.77
N ARG A 4 -9.20 52.28 17.83
CA ARG A 4 -10.68 52.41 17.94
C ARG A 4 -11.46 51.08 17.96
N TYR A 5 -10.78 49.92 17.96
CA TYR A 5 -11.47 48.62 18.04
C TYR A 5 -11.52 48.01 19.46
N HIS A 6 -10.91 48.66 20.46
CA HIS A 6 -10.85 48.12 21.82
C HIS A 6 -11.99 48.54 22.76
N THR A 7 -13.02 49.24 22.27
CA THR A 7 -14.08 49.78 23.15
C THR A 7 -15.49 49.59 22.61
N LEU A 8 -15.73 48.52 21.84
CA LEU A 8 -17.09 48.04 21.49
C LEU A 8 -17.29 46.53 21.75
N ALA A 9 -16.28 45.82 22.28
CA ALA A 9 -16.37 44.40 22.62
C ALA A 9 -16.97 44.10 24.02
N ARG A 10 -17.59 45.10 24.66
CA ARG A 10 -18.25 44.96 25.98
C ARG A 10 -19.61 45.65 26.01
N THR A 11 -20.52 45.30 25.12
CA THR A 11 -21.98 45.40 25.31
C THR A 11 -22.66 45.09 23.99
N ASN A 12 -22.83 43.79 23.75
CA ASN A 12 -23.90 43.14 23.00
C ASN A 12 -23.41 41.73 22.68
N GLN A 13 -23.18 40.94 23.73
CA GLN A 13 -23.53 39.53 23.64
C GLN A 13 -25.02 39.53 23.32
N LEU A 14 -25.36 39.44 22.03
CA LEU A 14 -26.57 38.73 21.66
C LEU A 14 -26.46 37.40 22.40
N LYS A 15 -27.20 37.27 23.51
CA LYS A 15 -27.49 35.99 24.13
C LYS A 15 -28.25 35.20 23.09
N VAL A 16 -27.53 34.63 22.13
CA VAL A 16 -27.99 33.45 21.44
C VAL A 16 -27.98 32.41 22.54
N CYS A 17 -29.14 32.14 23.13
CA CYS A 17 -29.31 31.03 24.04
C CYS A 17 -28.90 29.78 23.26
N ASP A 18 -27.66 29.31 23.47
CA ASP A 18 -27.19 28.05 22.89
C ASP A 18 -28.15 26.98 23.42
N PRO A 19 -28.96 26.35 22.56
CA PRO A 19 -29.90 25.34 23.01
C PRO A 19 -29.11 24.27 23.76
N SER A 20 -29.56 23.93 24.97
CA SER A 20 -28.99 22.81 25.72
C SER A 20 -29.01 21.57 24.83
N GLY A 21 -27.87 20.89 24.70
CA GLY A 21 -27.77 19.67 23.91
C GLY A 21 -28.87 18.67 24.29
N PRO A 22 -29.52 18.01 23.33
CA PRO A 22 -30.62 17.11 23.62
C PRO A 22 -30.15 15.94 24.47
N THR A 23 -30.91 15.63 25.52
CA THR A 23 -30.62 14.52 26.45
C THR A 23 -30.89 13.15 25.82
N ASN A 24 -31.81 13.07 24.85
CA ASN A 24 -32.11 11.86 24.09
C ASN A 24 -31.72 12.04 22.61
N ARG A 25 -30.73 11.26 22.17
CA ARG A 25 -30.13 11.31 20.82
C ARG A 25 -31.01 10.71 19.71
N ASN A 26 -32.06 9.97 20.05
CA ASN A 26 -32.98 9.34 19.09
C ASN A 26 -34.21 10.20 18.78
N THR A 27 -34.12 11.51 19.01
CA THR A 27 -35.23 12.45 18.86
C THR A 27 -35.04 13.36 17.64
N PRO A 28 -36.12 13.86 17.02
CA PRO A 28 -36.04 14.90 16.00
C PRO A 28 -35.29 16.16 16.48
N GLN A 29 -35.35 16.45 17.79
CA GLN A 29 -34.62 17.56 18.42
C GLN A 29 -33.10 17.42 18.26
N THR A 30 -32.58 16.20 18.17
CA THR A 30 -31.15 15.92 17.92
C THR A 30 -30.74 16.34 16.52
N LEU A 31 -31.57 16.08 15.51
CA LEU A 31 -31.31 16.51 14.13
C LEU A 31 -31.38 18.03 14.00
N GLU A 32 -32.36 18.68 14.63
CA GLU A 32 -32.46 20.15 14.64
C GLU A 32 -31.30 20.80 15.39
N PHE A 33 -30.88 20.25 16.52
CA PHE A 33 -29.69 20.70 17.23
C PHE A 33 -28.42 20.55 16.37
N ALA A 34 -28.25 19.40 15.68
CA ALA A 34 -27.12 19.19 14.80
C ALA A 34 -27.11 20.21 13.64
N LYS A 35 -28.25 20.49 13.00
CA LYS A 35 -28.37 21.53 11.96
C LYS A 35 -27.96 22.90 12.50
N TYR A 36 -28.49 23.28 13.66
CA TYR A 36 -28.16 24.54 14.33
C TYR A 36 -26.64 24.66 14.59
N ARG A 37 -26.00 23.60 15.10
CA ARG A 37 -24.56 23.58 15.35
C ARG A 37 -23.75 23.63 14.06
N MET A 38 -24.19 23.02 12.98
CA MET A 38 -23.53 23.16 11.67
C MET A 38 -23.63 24.59 11.14
N GLU A 39 -24.75 25.28 11.35
CA GLU A 39 -24.93 26.65 10.86
C GLU A 39 -24.13 27.68 11.66
N ILE A 40 -24.21 27.63 12.99
CA ILE A 40 -23.64 28.64 13.89
C ILE A 40 -22.23 28.25 14.37
N GLY A 41 -21.92 26.97 14.36
CA GLY A 41 -20.67 26.44 14.90
C GLY A 41 -20.69 26.32 16.42
N GLY A 42 -19.59 25.81 16.97
CA GLY A 42 -19.36 25.64 18.39
C GLY A 42 -18.01 26.19 18.81
N PRO A 43 -17.94 27.02 19.87
CA PRO A 43 -16.65 27.47 20.39
C PRO A 43 -15.93 26.30 21.06
N ILE A 44 -14.68 26.05 20.67
CA ILE A 44 -13.79 25.06 21.28
C ILE A 44 -12.49 25.77 21.67
N ARG A 45 -12.04 25.55 22.91
CA ARG A 45 -10.72 25.98 23.37
C ARG A 45 -9.67 24.99 22.86
N CYS A 46 -8.82 25.43 21.96
CA CYS A 46 -7.76 24.62 21.36
C CYS A 46 -6.55 24.47 22.31
N PRO A 47 -5.64 23.50 22.05
CA PRO A 47 -4.44 23.28 22.86
C PRO A 47 -3.50 24.48 22.96
N ASP A 48 -3.50 25.36 21.97
CA ASP A 48 -2.78 26.63 21.96
C ASP A 48 -3.48 27.74 22.77
N CYS A 49 -4.48 27.38 23.58
CA CYS A 49 -5.28 28.25 24.44
C CYS A 49 -6.22 29.22 23.70
N PHE A 50 -6.25 29.24 22.37
CA PHE A 50 -7.19 30.07 21.61
C PHE A 50 -8.56 29.39 21.48
N VAL A 51 -9.63 30.18 21.61
CA VAL A 51 -10.99 29.71 21.30
C VAL A 51 -11.24 29.90 19.82
N ARG A 52 -11.58 28.82 19.12
CA ARG A 52 -11.99 28.83 17.72
C ARG A 52 -13.41 28.32 17.59
N VAL A 53 -14.14 28.80 16.58
CA VAL A 53 -15.49 28.31 16.27
C VAL A 53 -15.36 27.20 15.23
N PHE A 54 -15.77 25.99 15.60
CA PHE A 54 -15.77 24.84 14.71
C PHE A 54 -17.19 24.57 14.22
N HIS A 55 -17.31 24.36 12.91
CA HIS A 55 -18.57 23.93 12.31
C HIS A 55 -18.50 22.43 12.03
N PRO A 56 -19.35 21.61 12.67
CA PRO A 56 -19.40 20.19 12.35
C PRO A 56 -19.85 19.99 10.89
N GLY A 57 -19.34 18.93 10.27
CA GLY A 57 -19.64 18.55 8.90
C GLY A 57 -19.12 17.15 8.61
N ILE A 58 -19.70 16.49 7.63
CA ILE A 58 -19.26 15.18 7.14
C ILE A 58 -18.57 15.42 5.81
N LEU A 59 -17.25 15.36 5.82
CA LEU A 59 -16.39 15.71 4.67
C LEU A 59 -15.88 14.49 3.92
N ILE A 60 -15.66 13.39 4.64
CA ILE A 60 -15.12 12.12 4.14
C ILE A 60 -15.91 11.02 4.84
N GLU A 61 -16.44 10.09 4.06
CA GLU A 61 -17.07 8.86 4.55
C GLU A 61 -16.47 7.67 3.82
N SER A 62 -15.87 6.77 4.60
CA SER A 62 -15.27 5.53 4.12
C SER A 62 -16.32 4.43 4.19
N LEU A 63 -16.82 4.01 3.03
CA LEU A 63 -17.95 3.08 2.92
C LEU A 63 -17.65 2.04 1.85
N ASP A 64 -18.06 0.80 2.09
CA ASP A 64 -18.09 -0.19 1.01
C ASP A 64 -19.16 0.19 -0.04
N GLY A 65 -19.18 -0.50 -1.19
CA GLY A 65 -20.12 -0.15 -2.27
C GLY A 65 -21.61 -0.30 -1.91
N LYS A 66 -21.97 -1.23 -1.01
CA LYS A 66 -23.35 -1.46 -0.57
C LYS A 66 -23.76 -0.38 0.44
N GLU A 67 -22.90 -0.09 1.40
CA GLU A 67 -23.04 0.99 2.36
C GLU A 67 -23.13 2.35 1.67
N ALA A 68 -22.29 2.60 0.66
CA ALA A 68 -22.32 3.82 -0.14
C ALA A 68 -23.66 4.01 -0.83
N ALA A 69 -24.28 2.93 -1.35
CA ALA A 69 -25.60 3.00 -1.94
C ALA A 69 -26.68 3.35 -0.90
N TYR A 70 -26.65 2.73 0.28
CA TYR A 70 -27.58 3.05 1.37
C TYR A 70 -27.41 4.48 1.88
N PHE A 71 -26.17 4.86 2.19
CA PHE A 71 -25.81 6.18 2.67
C PHE A 71 -26.34 7.23 1.69
N ASN A 72 -25.96 7.15 0.41
CA ASN A 72 -26.35 8.13 -0.61
C ASN A 72 -27.82 8.05 -1.07
N ALA A 73 -28.67 7.29 -0.38
CA ALA A 73 -30.08 7.06 -0.73
C ALA A 73 -30.27 6.61 -2.19
N CYS A 74 -29.34 5.78 -2.67
CA CYS A 74 -29.32 5.20 -4.01
C CYS A 74 -29.88 3.77 -3.99
N ARG A 75 -30.54 3.35 -5.08
CA ARG A 75 -31.20 2.03 -5.19
C ARG A 75 -30.24 0.86 -5.47
N ALA A 76 -28.97 1.00 -5.09
CA ALA A 76 -27.91 0.00 -5.21
C ALA A 76 -27.75 -0.60 -6.62
N ALA A 77 -27.14 -1.79 -6.71
CA ALA A 77 -26.68 -2.40 -7.96
C ALA A 77 -27.79 -2.74 -8.98
N LEU A 78 -29.04 -2.92 -8.55
CA LEU A 78 -30.16 -3.23 -9.45
C LEU A 78 -30.79 -1.98 -10.09
N ALA A 79 -30.32 -0.78 -9.73
CA ALA A 79 -30.80 0.46 -10.32
C ALA A 79 -30.29 0.64 -11.76
N ASN A 80 -31.07 1.33 -12.60
CA ASN A 80 -30.57 1.76 -13.91
C ASN A 80 -29.42 2.78 -13.79
N PHE A 81 -29.31 3.46 -12.65
CA PHE A 81 -28.25 4.43 -12.35
C PHE A 81 -27.61 4.10 -11.00
N PRO A 82 -26.76 3.05 -10.92
CA PRO A 82 -26.33 2.46 -9.66
C PRO A 82 -25.23 3.27 -8.95
N CYS A 83 -24.49 4.13 -9.65
CA CYS A 83 -23.41 4.91 -9.06
C CYS A 83 -23.94 5.95 -8.04
N PRO A 84 -23.40 6.00 -6.81
CA PRO A 84 -23.73 7.02 -5.82
C PRO A 84 -23.20 8.42 -6.15
N LYS A 85 -22.24 8.55 -7.07
CA LYS A 85 -21.59 9.83 -7.41
C LYS A 85 -22.06 10.46 -8.72
N CYS A 86 -22.56 9.68 -9.67
CA CYS A 86 -22.97 10.18 -10.98
C CYS A 86 -24.22 9.45 -11.51
N LEU A 87 -24.72 9.94 -12.64
CA LEU A 87 -25.86 9.38 -13.36
C LEU A 87 -25.40 8.54 -14.58
N VAL A 88 -24.42 7.67 -14.37
CA VAL A 88 -24.05 6.62 -15.35
C VAL A 88 -25.16 5.57 -15.43
N HIS A 89 -25.51 5.15 -16.64
CA HIS A 89 -26.46 4.05 -16.82
C HIS A 89 -25.74 2.71 -16.58
N LYS A 90 -26.46 1.72 -16.07
CA LYS A 90 -25.90 0.39 -15.74
C LYS A 90 -25.23 -0.36 -16.91
N SER A 91 -25.49 0.06 -18.16
CA SER A 91 -24.89 -0.51 -19.38
C SER A 91 -23.66 0.27 -19.89
N ASP A 92 -23.25 1.29 -19.15
CA ASP A 92 -22.10 2.15 -19.47
C ASP A 92 -21.12 2.20 -18.28
N LEU A 93 -21.21 1.25 -17.34
CA LEU A 93 -20.37 1.21 -16.14
C LEU A 93 -18.91 0.89 -16.49
N HIS A 94 -18.69 0.13 -17.55
CA HIS A 94 -17.36 -0.12 -18.09
C HIS A 94 -16.67 1.17 -18.62
N ARG A 95 -17.42 2.21 -18.99
CA ARG A 95 -16.84 3.43 -19.58
C ARG A 95 -16.25 4.35 -18.50
N ILE A 96 -15.01 4.11 -18.11
CA ILE A 96 -14.39 4.76 -16.95
C ILE A 96 -13.98 6.21 -17.26
N THR A 97 -13.44 6.47 -18.45
CA THR A 97 -12.97 7.78 -18.90
C THR A 97 -14.09 8.68 -19.41
N SER A 98 -15.30 8.12 -19.59
CA SER A 98 -16.46 8.87 -20.03
C SER A 98 -16.98 9.84 -18.95
N HIS A 99 -17.56 10.95 -19.40
CA HIS A 99 -18.11 11.96 -18.51
C HIS A 99 -19.61 11.77 -18.28
N PHE A 100 -19.98 11.53 -17.03
CA PHE A 100 -21.37 11.42 -16.59
C PHE A 100 -21.76 12.57 -15.66
N LYS A 101 -23.03 12.97 -15.73
CA LYS A 101 -23.56 14.04 -14.89
C LYS A 101 -23.47 13.64 -13.41
N LEU A 102 -22.82 14.48 -12.60
CA LEU A 102 -22.66 14.22 -11.18
C LEU A 102 -23.95 14.39 -10.40
N ARG A 103 -24.10 13.58 -9.35
CA ARG A 103 -25.09 13.77 -8.32
C ARG A 103 -24.60 14.89 -7.41
N THR A 104 -25.48 15.86 -7.20
CA THR A 104 -25.24 16.97 -6.27
C THR A 104 -26.47 17.12 -5.41
N THR A 105 -26.31 17.64 -4.19
CA THR A 105 -27.46 17.94 -3.31
C THR A 105 -28.53 18.74 -4.03
N ALA A 106 -28.14 19.80 -4.77
CA ALA A 106 -29.07 20.63 -5.52
C ALA A 106 -29.83 19.86 -6.61
N SER A 107 -29.12 19.07 -7.44
CA SER A 107 -29.74 18.33 -8.53
C SER A 107 -30.67 17.22 -8.03
N MET A 108 -30.27 16.49 -6.99
CA MET A 108 -31.05 15.38 -6.46
C MET A 108 -32.26 15.86 -5.65
N LYS A 109 -32.16 16.99 -4.93
CA LYS A 109 -33.33 17.70 -4.36
C LYS A 109 -34.35 18.07 -5.44
N ALA A 110 -33.90 18.62 -6.56
CA ALA A 110 -34.78 19.02 -7.65
C ALA A 110 -35.55 17.82 -8.24
N VAL A 111 -34.92 16.65 -8.34
CA VAL A 111 -35.58 15.41 -8.77
C VAL A 111 -36.68 14.99 -7.78
N VAL A 112 -36.40 15.02 -6.48
CA VAL A 112 -37.39 14.69 -5.45
C VAL A 112 -38.56 15.68 -5.45
N ILE A 113 -38.30 16.98 -5.56
CA ILE A 113 -39.34 18.00 -5.69
C ILE A 113 -40.19 17.75 -6.93
N LYS A 114 -39.56 17.40 -8.07
CA LYS A 114 -40.28 17.06 -9.31
C LYS A 114 -41.16 15.82 -9.12
N ALA A 115 -40.68 14.80 -8.41
CA ALA A 115 -41.47 13.63 -8.08
C ALA A 115 -42.65 14.02 -7.15
N MET A 116 -42.41 14.80 -6.10
CA MET A 116 -43.45 15.25 -5.16
C MET A 116 -44.61 15.99 -5.83
N LYS A 117 -44.36 16.68 -6.95
CA LYS A 117 -45.39 17.36 -7.76
C LYS A 117 -46.31 16.39 -8.54
N LYS A 118 -45.98 15.11 -8.66
CA LYS A 118 -46.84 14.11 -9.30
C LYS A 118 -47.95 13.66 -8.35
N THR A 119 -49.10 13.31 -8.91
CA THR A 119 -50.28 12.88 -8.15
C THR A 119 -50.23 11.39 -7.83
N THR A 120 -49.89 10.54 -8.81
CA THR A 120 -49.89 9.09 -8.62
C THR A 120 -48.56 8.58 -8.04
N LYS A 121 -48.63 7.51 -7.22
CA LYS A 121 -47.44 6.82 -6.71
C LYS A 121 -46.58 6.27 -7.85
N THR A 122 -47.20 5.79 -8.92
CA THR A 122 -46.53 5.23 -10.09
C THR A 122 -45.67 6.27 -10.81
N ASP A 123 -46.20 7.47 -11.05
CA ASP A 123 -45.45 8.54 -11.72
C ASP A 123 -44.30 9.07 -10.86
N LYS A 124 -44.52 9.16 -9.53
CA LYS A 124 -43.45 9.48 -8.56
C LYS A 124 -42.32 8.49 -8.66
N GLU A 125 -42.68 7.21 -8.59
CA GLU A 125 -41.75 6.10 -8.60
C GLU A 125 -40.98 6.01 -9.92
N GLN A 126 -41.63 6.28 -11.05
CA GLN A 126 -40.99 6.32 -12.36
C GLN A 126 -39.91 7.41 -12.44
N ILE A 127 -40.17 8.61 -11.90
CA ILE A 127 -39.17 9.68 -11.81
C ILE A 127 -38.03 9.26 -10.87
N LEU A 128 -38.32 8.72 -9.70
CA LEU A 128 -37.26 8.33 -8.76
C LEU A 128 -36.40 7.18 -9.31
N LYS A 129 -37.00 6.22 -10.01
CA LYS A 129 -36.30 5.12 -10.69
C LYS A 129 -35.39 5.60 -11.82
N SER A 130 -35.79 6.62 -12.58
CA SER A 130 -34.95 7.19 -13.66
C SER A 130 -33.71 7.95 -13.15
N TYR A 131 -33.57 8.09 -11.83
CA TYR A 131 -32.37 8.63 -11.17
C TYR A 131 -31.84 7.70 -10.07
N GLY A 132 -32.43 6.51 -9.87
CA GLY A 132 -32.05 5.56 -8.83
C GLY A 132 -32.11 6.11 -7.39
N LEU A 133 -33.04 7.02 -7.06
CA LEU A 133 -33.00 7.84 -5.83
C LEU A 133 -34.15 7.54 -4.85
N LEU A 134 -33.94 7.80 -3.54
CA LEU A 134 -34.98 7.70 -2.49
C LEU A 134 -35.12 8.95 -1.59
N GLY A 135 -34.14 9.87 -1.59
CA GLY A 135 -34.16 11.12 -0.80
C GLY A 135 -33.23 11.05 0.43
N HIS A 136 -32.51 12.14 0.74
CA HIS A 136 -31.40 12.11 1.70
C HIS A 136 -31.53 13.18 2.80
N PHE A 137 -31.18 12.84 4.05
CA PHE A 137 -31.31 13.76 5.18
C PHE A 137 -30.20 14.83 5.24
N LEU A 138 -28.95 14.46 4.92
CA LEU A 138 -27.79 15.40 4.87
C LEU A 138 -27.96 16.58 3.93
N TRP A 139 -28.88 16.51 2.98
CA TRP A 139 -29.22 17.60 2.10
C TRP A 139 -29.56 18.93 2.79
N ASN A 140 -29.98 18.90 4.06
CA ASN A 140 -30.31 20.08 4.84
C ASN A 140 -29.19 20.53 5.79
N PHE A 141 -27.98 20.00 5.62
CA PHE A 141 -26.83 20.31 6.46
C PHE A 141 -25.81 21.10 5.63
N ARG A 142 -25.36 22.25 6.16
CA ARG A 142 -24.57 23.24 5.42
C ARG A 142 -23.21 22.73 4.93
N PHE A 143 -22.55 21.89 5.73
CA PHE A 143 -21.17 21.42 5.49
C PHE A 143 -21.10 19.91 5.23
N SER A 144 -22.21 19.32 4.77
CA SER A 144 -22.26 17.90 4.43
C SER A 144 -22.98 17.74 3.10
N ASP A 145 -22.27 17.26 2.07
CA ASP A 145 -22.87 16.77 0.83
C ASP A 145 -22.59 15.26 0.78
N PRO A 146 -23.63 14.39 0.77
CA PRO A 146 -23.42 12.95 0.84
C PRO A 146 -22.62 12.41 -0.35
N TYR A 147 -22.81 12.98 -1.53
CA TYR A 147 -22.17 12.55 -2.77
C TYR A 147 -20.69 12.96 -2.80
N ALA A 148 -20.39 14.14 -2.24
CA ALA A 148 -19.02 14.59 -2.05
C ALA A 148 -18.34 13.83 -0.91
N ALA A 149 -19.04 13.55 0.19
CA ALA A 149 -18.49 12.90 1.37
C ALA A 149 -18.05 11.46 1.11
N TYR A 150 -18.86 10.66 0.42
CA TYR A 150 -18.51 9.27 0.07
C TYR A 150 -17.15 9.22 -0.64
N SER A 151 -16.20 8.44 -0.14
CA SER A 151 -14.84 8.36 -0.69
C SER A 151 -14.61 7.10 -1.53
N TYR A 152 -13.64 7.18 -2.44
CA TYR A 152 -13.20 5.99 -3.16
C TYR A 152 -12.45 5.06 -2.21
N ASP A 153 -12.97 3.85 -2.04
CA ASP A 153 -12.34 2.83 -1.19
C ASP A 153 -11.55 1.85 -2.04
N THR A 154 -10.23 1.92 -1.91
CA THR A 154 -9.31 1.03 -2.64
C THR A 154 -9.39 -0.41 -2.19
N LEU A 155 -9.80 -0.66 -0.94
CA LEU A 155 -9.92 -2.04 -0.48
C LEU A 155 -11.06 -2.71 -1.24
N HIS A 156 -12.31 -2.32 -1.01
CA HIS A 156 -13.41 -3.07 -1.61
C HIS A 156 -13.56 -2.88 -3.11
N SER A 157 -13.16 -1.73 -3.66
CA SER A 157 -13.28 -1.47 -5.09
C SER A 157 -12.23 -2.23 -5.87
N ASP A 158 -10.97 -2.20 -5.44
CA ASP A 158 -9.87 -2.78 -6.19
C ASP A 158 -9.59 -4.24 -5.77
N ASP A 159 -9.13 -4.48 -4.53
CA ASP A 159 -8.38 -5.71 -4.20
C ASP A 159 -9.26 -6.98 -4.32
N PRO A 160 -10.35 -7.17 -3.56
CA PRO A 160 -11.38 -8.16 -3.85
C PRO A 160 -12.33 -7.77 -4.99
N GLY A 161 -12.46 -6.48 -5.31
CA GLY A 161 -13.46 -6.00 -6.27
C GLY A 161 -13.08 -6.27 -7.73
N GLU A 162 -12.42 -5.30 -8.37
CA GLU A 162 -11.95 -5.36 -9.76
C GLU A 162 -10.96 -6.52 -9.98
N TRP A 163 -10.07 -6.77 -9.02
CA TRP A 163 -9.14 -7.89 -9.09
C TRP A 163 -9.77 -9.21 -8.66
N GLY A 164 -10.02 -9.43 -7.37
CA GLY A 164 -10.38 -10.74 -6.82
C GLY A 164 -11.65 -11.37 -7.43
N HIS A 165 -12.74 -10.63 -7.54
CA HIS A 165 -13.99 -11.13 -8.10
C HIS A 165 -14.03 -11.14 -9.63
N HIS A 166 -13.20 -10.33 -10.29
CA HIS A 166 -13.33 -10.10 -11.71
C HIS A 166 -12.13 -10.60 -12.54
N LEU A 167 -10.97 -9.95 -12.45
CA LEU A 167 -9.79 -10.32 -13.24
C LEU A 167 -9.14 -11.62 -12.76
N TRP A 168 -9.07 -11.86 -11.44
CA TRP A 168 -8.53 -13.09 -10.87
C TRP A 168 -9.35 -14.32 -11.28
N ARG A 169 -10.68 -14.23 -11.24
CA ARG A 169 -11.56 -15.33 -11.72
C ARG A 169 -11.33 -15.61 -13.20
N LEU A 170 -11.25 -14.55 -14.01
CA LEU A 170 -10.98 -14.67 -15.43
C LEU A 170 -9.62 -15.36 -15.69
N LEU A 171 -8.59 -15.02 -14.92
CA LEU A 171 -7.30 -15.69 -14.98
C LEU A 171 -7.39 -17.16 -14.60
N LEU A 172 -8.10 -17.50 -13.52
CA LEU A 172 -8.28 -18.89 -13.11
C LEU A 172 -9.03 -19.71 -14.19
N ASP A 173 -10.03 -19.14 -14.83
CA ASP A 173 -10.77 -19.79 -15.93
C ASP A 173 -9.87 -20.00 -17.15
N ALA A 174 -9.07 -19.00 -17.52
CA ALA A 174 -8.10 -19.12 -18.62
C ALA A 174 -7.05 -20.21 -18.33
N LEU A 175 -6.54 -20.27 -17.10
CA LEU A 175 -5.58 -21.30 -16.68
C LEU A 175 -6.20 -22.69 -16.61
N GLU A 176 -7.48 -22.82 -16.21
CA GLU A 176 -8.21 -24.10 -16.23
C GLU A 176 -8.31 -24.63 -17.66
N ASN A 177 -8.76 -23.79 -18.60
CA ASN A 177 -8.92 -24.15 -20.00
C ASN A 177 -7.61 -24.61 -20.64
N LEU A 178 -6.49 -24.03 -20.22
CA LEU A 178 -5.14 -24.39 -20.68
C LEU A 178 -4.50 -25.52 -19.86
N LYS A 179 -5.16 -26.01 -18.81
CA LYS A 179 -4.64 -27.00 -17.84
C LYS A 179 -3.34 -26.55 -17.15
N GLN A 180 -3.21 -25.25 -16.90
CA GLN A 180 -2.02 -24.60 -16.34
C GLN A 180 -2.14 -24.20 -14.86
N LYS A 181 -3.25 -24.53 -14.17
CA LYS A 181 -3.41 -24.22 -12.73
C LYS A 181 -2.34 -24.85 -11.85
N GLY A 182 -1.95 -26.10 -12.13
CA GLY A 182 -0.87 -26.79 -11.39
C GLY A 182 0.49 -26.08 -11.55
N PRO A 183 0.98 -25.89 -12.79
CA PRO A 183 2.19 -25.10 -13.05
C PRO A 183 2.16 -23.68 -12.44
N PHE A 184 1.02 -23.00 -12.48
CA PHE A 184 0.87 -21.69 -11.86
C PHE A 184 1.04 -21.73 -10.34
N THR A 185 0.40 -22.68 -9.66
CA THR A 185 0.60 -22.88 -8.20
C THR A 185 2.06 -23.17 -7.87
N GLU A 186 2.76 -23.97 -8.70
CA GLU A 186 4.18 -24.25 -8.49
C GLU A 186 5.05 -23.00 -8.68
N ASN A 187 4.75 -22.17 -9.68
CA ASN A 187 5.45 -20.89 -9.90
C ASN A 187 5.26 -19.95 -8.70
N MET A 188 4.02 -19.82 -8.19
CA MET A 188 3.73 -19.00 -7.00
C MET A 188 4.40 -19.54 -5.74
N ARG A 189 4.53 -20.87 -5.59
CA ARG A 189 5.26 -21.49 -4.47
C ARG A 189 6.77 -21.24 -4.52
N ARG A 190 7.34 -21.10 -5.72
CA ARG A 190 8.77 -20.79 -5.91
C ARG A 190 9.06 -19.30 -5.92
N PHE A 191 8.03 -18.47 -5.87
CA PHE A 191 8.19 -17.03 -5.86
C PHE A 191 9.02 -16.61 -4.63
N PRO A 192 10.03 -15.75 -4.78
CA PRO A 192 10.92 -15.46 -3.67
C PRO A 192 10.19 -14.77 -2.53
N ARG A 193 10.55 -15.14 -1.30
CA ARG A 193 10.02 -14.51 -0.09
C ARG A 193 10.52 -13.07 0.02
N TRP A 194 9.63 -12.16 0.40
CA TRP A 194 9.92 -10.74 0.62
C TRP A 194 9.25 -10.25 1.92
N PRO A 195 9.87 -9.34 2.70
CA PRO A 195 9.23 -8.80 3.90
C PRO A 195 7.89 -8.15 3.58
N GLY A 196 6.85 -8.45 4.38
CA GLY A 196 5.50 -7.90 4.18
C GLY A 196 4.77 -8.42 2.93
N LEU A 197 5.24 -9.50 2.31
CA LEU A 197 4.59 -10.16 1.18
C LEU A 197 4.16 -11.58 1.57
N LYS A 198 2.86 -11.87 1.47
CA LYS A 198 2.30 -13.21 1.71
C LYS A 198 2.82 -14.24 0.71
N HIS A 199 3.08 -15.46 1.18
CA HIS A 199 3.60 -16.56 0.35
C HIS A 199 2.55 -17.64 0.10
N PHE A 200 2.25 -17.93 -1.17
CA PHE A 200 1.13 -18.79 -1.54
C PHE A 200 1.57 -20.19 -1.96
N SER A 201 1.33 -21.18 -1.09
CA SER A 201 1.63 -22.60 -1.40
C SER A 201 0.56 -23.31 -2.24
N GLN A 202 -0.68 -22.79 -2.21
CA GLN A 202 -1.89 -23.36 -2.83
C GLN A 202 -2.82 -22.25 -3.37
N VAL A 203 -2.28 -21.40 -4.25
CA VAL A 203 -2.96 -20.16 -4.69
C VAL A 203 -4.27 -20.39 -5.47
N THR A 204 -4.41 -21.52 -6.18
CA THR A 204 -5.58 -21.75 -7.06
C THR A 204 -6.75 -22.46 -6.37
N THR A 205 -6.54 -23.02 -5.17
CA THR A 205 -7.51 -23.86 -4.47
C THR A 205 -8.03 -23.23 -3.18
N VAL A 206 -7.27 -22.31 -2.59
CA VAL A 206 -7.70 -21.58 -1.38
C VAL A 206 -8.67 -20.47 -1.75
N ASN A 207 -9.80 -20.43 -1.05
CA ASN A 207 -10.73 -19.32 -1.13
C ASN A 207 -10.24 -18.18 -0.24
N PHE A 208 -9.63 -17.17 -0.83
CA PHE A 208 -9.24 -15.95 -0.13
C PHE A 208 -10.46 -15.07 0.10
N THR A 209 -10.60 -14.57 1.33
CA THR A 209 -11.70 -13.68 1.73
C THR A 209 -11.20 -12.29 2.10
N ASP A 210 -9.91 -12.13 2.41
CA ASP A 210 -9.32 -10.85 2.77
C ASP A 210 -8.69 -10.15 1.54
N GLY A 211 -8.80 -8.82 1.50
CA GLY A 211 -8.28 -8.04 0.37
C GLY A 211 -6.75 -7.95 0.34
N GLN A 212 -6.07 -8.15 1.47
CA GLN A 212 -4.61 -8.13 1.50
C GLN A 212 -4.01 -9.29 0.71
N SER A 213 -4.54 -10.51 0.88
CA SER A 213 -4.15 -11.68 0.10
C SER A 213 -4.31 -11.43 -1.39
N PHE A 214 -5.42 -10.83 -1.83
CA PHE A 214 -5.62 -10.50 -3.24
C PHE A 214 -4.61 -9.49 -3.77
N TYR A 215 -4.27 -8.47 -2.98
CA TYR A 215 -3.25 -7.50 -3.36
C TYR A 215 -1.85 -8.13 -3.44
N ASP A 216 -1.50 -9.02 -2.51
CA ASP A 216 -0.22 -9.74 -2.56
C ASP A 216 -0.13 -10.71 -3.74
N ILE A 217 -1.24 -11.39 -4.09
CA ILE A 217 -1.32 -12.20 -5.31
C ILE A 217 -1.06 -11.30 -6.53
N LEU A 218 -1.73 -10.14 -6.60
CA LEU A 218 -1.57 -9.20 -7.72
C LEU A 218 -0.10 -8.82 -7.91
N LYS A 219 0.62 -8.50 -6.83
CA LYS A 219 2.04 -8.13 -6.93
C LYS A 219 2.94 -9.24 -7.51
N CYS A 220 2.56 -10.50 -7.36
CA CYS A 220 3.39 -11.66 -7.75
C CYS A 220 2.98 -12.29 -9.08
N VAL A 221 1.80 -11.97 -9.60
CA VAL A 221 1.11 -12.83 -10.57
C VAL A 221 1.81 -12.87 -11.94
N LEU A 222 2.28 -11.74 -12.46
CA LEU A 222 2.79 -11.65 -13.84
C LEU A 222 3.97 -12.58 -14.14
N PRO A 223 5.06 -12.60 -13.33
CA PRO A 223 6.15 -13.56 -13.52
C PRO A 223 5.68 -15.01 -13.56
N CYS A 224 4.65 -15.34 -12.78
CA CYS A 224 4.15 -16.69 -12.59
C CYS A 224 3.23 -17.17 -13.72
N ILE A 225 2.62 -16.27 -14.50
CA ILE A 225 1.67 -16.62 -15.58
C ILE A 225 2.22 -16.38 -16.99
N VAL A 226 3.25 -15.54 -17.15
CA VAL A 226 3.67 -15.05 -18.45
C VAL A 226 4.10 -16.14 -19.43
N GLN A 227 4.68 -17.24 -18.92
CA GLN A 227 5.07 -18.40 -19.73
C GLN A 227 3.95 -19.42 -19.91
N LEU A 228 2.90 -19.35 -19.08
CA LEU A 228 1.81 -20.32 -19.07
C LEU A 228 0.70 -19.93 -20.06
N LEU A 229 0.46 -18.63 -20.20
CA LEU A 229 -0.50 -18.09 -21.16
C LEU A 229 0.08 -18.04 -22.59
N PRO A 230 -0.79 -17.92 -23.62
CA PRO A 230 -0.35 -17.76 -25.01
C PRO A 230 0.57 -16.56 -25.19
N GLY A 231 1.36 -16.59 -26.26
CA GLY A 231 2.21 -15.46 -26.63
C GLY A 231 1.39 -14.20 -26.90
N ASN A 232 1.91 -13.05 -26.47
CA ASN A 232 1.23 -11.75 -26.54
C ASN A 232 -0.19 -11.75 -25.91
N SER A 233 -0.37 -12.47 -24.80
CA SER A 233 -1.65 -12.59 -24.10
C SER A 233 -2.21 -11.22 -23.70
N SER A 234 -3.43 -10.93 -24.16
CA SER A 234 -4.18 -9.74 -23.77
C SER A 234 -4.50 -9.69 -22.29
N LEU A 235 -4.76 -10.84 -21.67
CA LEU A 235 -4.98 -10.92 -20.23
C LEU A 235 -3.76 -10.48 -19.42
N VAL A 236 -2.54 -10.89 -19.81
CA VAL A 236 -1.30 -10.47 -19.15
C VAL A 236 -1.15 -8.94 -19.23
N HIS A 237 -1.41 -8.35 -20.39
CA HIS A 237 -1.36 -6.90 -20.57
C HIS A 237 -2.44 -6.19 -19.75
N CYS A 238 -3.67 -6.69 -19.75
CA CYS A 238 -4.77 -6.15 -18.95
C CYS A 238 -4.46 -6.17 -17.45
N ILE A 239 -3.95 -7.29 -16.94
CA ILE A 239 -3.53 -7.43 -15.53
C ILE A 239 -2.41 -6.43 -15.21
N ARG A 240 -1.42 -6.28 -16.09
CA ARG A 240 -0.35 -5.29 -15.88
C ARG A 240 -0.88 -3.86 -15.82
N LEU A 241 -1.80 -3.48 -16.70
CA LEU A 241 -2.36 -2.13 -16.71
C LEU A 241 -3.15 -1.87 -15.42
N TYR A 242 -3.91 -2.86 -14.97
CA TYR A 242 -4.56 -2.83 -13.66
C TYR A 242 -3.57 -2.73 -12.49
N GLU A 243 -2.46 -3.48 -12.50
CA GLU A 243 -1.40 -3.36 -11.49
C GLU A 243 -0.85 -1.93 -11.39
N ARG A 244 -0.53 -1.30 -12.53
CA ARG A 244 0.00 0.07 -12.59
C ARG A 244 -1.01 1.08 -12.03
N TYR A 245 -2.26 0.96 -12.44
CA TYR A 245 -3.38 1.73 -11.89
C TYR A 245 -3.47 1.56 -10.37
N ARG A 246 -3.51 0.31 -9.90
CA ARG A 246 -3.74 -0.01 -8.49
C ARG A 246 -2.63 0.50 -7.57
N ILE A 247 -1.37 0.34 -7.97
CA ILE A 247 -0.21 0.84 -7.22
C ILE A 247 -0.26 2.37 -7.16
N MET A 248 -0.56 3.04 -8.28
CA MET A 248 -0.61 4.50 -8.36
C MET A 248 -1.74 5.09 -7.51
N VAL A 249 -2.94 4.49 -7.55
CA VAL A 249 -4.08 4.92 -6.70
C VAL A 249 -3.79 4.73 -5.21
N GLY A 250 -3.02 3.69 -4.85
CA GLY A 250 -2.70 3.36 -3.46
C GLY A 250 -1.62 4.23 -2.82
N MET A 251 -0.99 5.15 -3.57
CA MET A 251 0.06 6.01 -3.02
C MET A 251 -0.49 7.03 -2.02
N THR A 252 0.27 7.27 -0.96
CA THR A 252 0.00 8.24 0.11
C THR A 252 0.30 9.68 -0.28
N CYS A 253 1.06 9.89 -1.35
CA CYS A 253 1.36 11.20 -1.90
C CYS A 253 1.02 11.25 -3.41
N MET A 254 0.16 12.17 -3.80
CA MET A 254 -0.36 12.27 -5.17
C MET A 254 -0.27 13.70 -5.72
N PRO A 255 0.95 14.18 -6.08
CA PRO A 255 1.10 15.44 -6.80
C PRO A 255 0.46 15.38 -8.20
N GLU A 256 0.24 16.54 -8.81
CA GLU A 256 -0.45 16.65 -10.10
C GLU A 256 0.23 15.85 -11.23
N THR A 257 1.57 15.75 -11.21
CA THR A 257 2.32 14.93 -12.17
C THR A 257 1.97 13.43 -12.07
N ARG A 258 1.70 12.92 -10.86
CA ARG A 258 1.23 11.53 -10.67
C ARG A 258 -0.23 11.37 -11.04
N LEU A 259 -1.06 12.39 -10.79
CA LEU A 259 -2.46 12.38 -11.23
C LEU A 259 -2.58 12.32 -12.76
N GLN A 260 -1.71 13.04 -13.48
CA GLN A 260 -1.64 12.95 -14.94
C GLN A 260 -1.24 11.55 -15.41
N ARG A 261 -0.25 10.91 -14.76
CA ARG A 261 0.14 9.52 -15.06
C ARG A 261 -0.99 8.53 -14.74
N LEU A 262 -1.67 8.72 -13.61
CA LEU A 262 -2.81 7.90 -13.23
C LEU A 262 -3.94 7.98 -14.27
N ASP A 263 -4.22 9.17 -14.80
CA ASP A 263 -5.21 9.35 -15.87
C ASP A 263 -4.83 8.54 -17.12
N THR A 264 -3.55 8.55 -17.51
CA THR A 264 -3.06 7.68 -18.60
C THR A 264 -3.22 6.20 -18.28
N PHE A 265 -2.91 5.76 -17.06
CA PHE A 265 -3.07 4.33 -16.69
C PHE A 265 -4.53 3.89 -16.70
N ILE A 266 -5.46 4.78 -16.31
CA ILE A 266 -6.89 4.52 -16.38
C ILE A 266 -7.34 4.37 -17.84
N GLN A 267 -6.88 5.26 -18.73
CA GLN A 267 -7.17 5.20 -20.17
C GLN A 267 -6.63 3.90 -20.78
N ASP A 268 -5.34 3.60 -20.56
CA ASP A 268 -4.71 2.38 -21.07
C ASP A 268 -5.47 1.13 -20.59
N TYR A 269 -5.87 1.10 -19.31
CA TYR A 269 -6.63 0.00 -18.74
C TYR A 269 -8.01 -0.16 -19.39
N GLU A 270 -8.74 0.94 -19.58
CA GLU A 270 -10.04 0.94 -20.27
C GLU A 270 -9.97 0.38 -21.68
N ASP A 271 -8.97 0.82 -22.44
CA ASP A 271 -8.77 0.36 -23.82
C ASP A 271 -8.47 -1.14 -23.91
N ARG A 272 -8.09 -1.81 -22.81
CA ARG A 272 -7.63 -3.20 -22.86
C ARG A 272 -8.56 -4.24 -22.26
N PHE A 273 -9.36 -3.92 -21.24
CA PHE A 273 -10.19 -4.96 -20.62
C PHE A 273 -11.41 -5.36 -21.47
N SER A 274 -11.76 -4.58 -22.50
CA SER A 274 -12.87 -4.86 -23.43
C SER A 274 -12.59 -5.95 -24.46
N ASP A 275 -11.32 -6.31 -24.68
CA ASP A 275 -10.93 -6.79 -26.00
C ASP A 275 -11.08 -8.29 -26.28
N ASP A 276 -11.07 -9.19 -25.28
CA ASP A 276 -10.73 -10.58 -25.65
C ASP A 276 -11.36 -11.72 -24.83
N HIS A 277 -12.23 -11.45 -23.87
CA HIS A 277 -12.54 -12.45 -22.84
C HIS A 277 -14.03 -12.72 -22.58
N GLY A 278 -14.95 -12.08 -23.33
CA GLY A 278 -16.39 -12.30 -23.18
C GLY A 278 -16.94 -11.96 -21.79
N LYS A 279 -16.16 -11.22 -21.00
CA LYS A 279 -16.51 -10.79 -19.64
C LYS A 279 -17.17 -9.43 -19.71
N ASP A 280 -18.32 -9.32 -19.05
CA ASP A 280 -18.99 -8.04 -18.84
C ASP A 280 -18.30 -7.26 -17.70
N PHE A 281 -17.89 -6.02 -18.02
CA PHE A 281 -17.28 -5.08 -17.07
C PHE A 281 -18.28 -4.02 -16.57
N ASP A 282 -19.58 -4.18 -16.86
CA ASP A 282 -20.62 -3.32 -16.35
C ASP A 282 -20.98 -3.59 -14.87
N PHE A 283 -20.04 -3.33 -13.98
CA PHE A 283 -20.25 -3.42 -12.53
C PHE A 283 -19.83 -2.16 -11.80
N PHE A 284 -20.49 -1.88 -10.68
CA PHE A 284 -20.32 -0.61 -9.96
C PHE A 284 -18.87 -0.32 -9.55
N LYS A 285 -18.14 -1.34 -9.09
CA LYS A 285 -16.76 -1.19 -8.63
C LYS A 285 -15.83 -0.75 -9.77
N GLN A 286 -15.95 -1.34 -10.96
CA GLN A 286 -15.26 -0.89 -12.17
C GLN A 286 -15.45 0.60 -12.41
N HIS A 287 -16.70 1.06 -12.38
CA HIS A 287 -17.03 2.45 -12.64
C HIS A 287 -16.52 3.41 -11.56
N ALA A 288 -16.30 2.94 -10.34
CA ALA A 288 -15.87 3.80 -9.24
C ALA A 288 -14.51 4.47 -9.53
N SER A 289 -13.64 3.79 -10.30
CA SER A 289 -12.36 4.34 -10.78
C SER A 289 -12.52 5.64 -11.59
N SER A 290 -13.67 5.86 -12.26
CA SER A 290 -13.97 7.11 -12.99
C SER A 290 -14.01 8.36 -12.11
N HIS A 291 -14.05 8.17 -10.79
CA HIS A 291 -14.11 9.25 -9.82
C HIS A 291 -12.79 9.46 -9.09
N VAL A 292 -11.85 8.51 -9.14
CA VAL A 292 -10.66 8.49 -8.28
C VAL A 292 -9.81 9.76 -8.42
N LEU A 293 -9.59 10.26 -9.63
CA LEU A 293 -8.81 11.48 -9.88
C LEU A 293 -9.45 12.71 -9.22
N ARG A 294 -10.78 12.84 -9.32
CA ARG A 294 -11.50 13.95 -8.68
C ARG A 294 -11.48 13.80 -7.17
N GLU A 295 -11.66 12.59 -6.66
CA GLU A 295 -11.62 12.32 -5.23
C GLU A 295 -10.26 12.68 -4.64
N ILE A 296 -9.16 12.28 -5.30
CA ILE A 296 -7.82 12.59 -4.81
C ILE A 296 -7.58 14.11 -4.77
N ARG A 297 -8.01 14.85 -5.81
CA ARG A 297 -7.91 16.31 -5.80
C ARG A 297 -8.75 16.97 -4.70
N ALA A 298 -9.90 16.38 -4.36
CA ALA A 298 -10.82 16.95 -3.37
C ALA A 298 -10.44 16.59 -1.92
N LYS A 299 -9.87 15.41 -1.70
CA LYS A 299 -9.72 14.81 -0.36
C LYS A 299 -8.29 14.40 0.01
N GLY A 300 -7.36 14.46 -0.94
CA GLY A 300 -6.01 13.90 -0.78
C GLY A 300 -5.96 12.42 -1.16
N ALA A 301 -4.87 11.74 -0.80
CA ALA A 301 -4.64 10.35 -1.15
C ALA A 301 -5.75 9.41 -0.64
N THR A 302 -5.93 8.27 -1.32
CA THR A 302 -7.04 7.33 -1.07
C THR A 302 -6.96 6.63 0.29
N ASN A 303 -5.78 6.60 0.91
CA ASN A 303 -5.56 6.10 2.26
C ASN A 303 -6.41 6.82 3.33
N HIS A 304 -6.88 8.04 3.07
CA HIS A 304 -7.79 8.78 3.96
C HIS A 304 -9.26 8.35 3.84
N GLY A 305 -9.62 7.66 2.75
CA GLY A 305 -10.99 7.21 2.46
C GLY A 305 -11.18 5.69 2.43
N SER A 306 -10.14 4.91 2.75
CA SER A 306 -10.21 3.45 2.74
C SER A 306 -10.90 2.89 3.98
N THR A 307 -11.60 1.77 3.84
CA THR A 307 -12.23 1.04 4.95
C THR A 307 -11.27 0.15 5.74
N ARG A 308 -10.02 -0.03 5.28
CA ARG A 308 -9.00 -0.89 5.93
C ARG A 308 -8.86 -0.64 7.45
N PRO A 309 -8.74 0.61 7.93
CA PRO A 309 -8.64 0.85 9.38
C PRO A 309 -9.90 0.42 10.14
N GLY A 310 -11.09 0.63 9.55
CA GLY A 310 -12.37 0.27 10.16
C GLY A 310 -12.56 -1.25 10.28
N GLU A 311 -12.15 -2.02 9.27
CA GLU A 311 -12.18 -3.48 9.32
C GLU A 311 -11.20 -4.05 10.35
N GLY A 312 -9.98 -3.50 10.42
CA GLY A 312 -9.01 -3.89 11.45
C GLY A 312 -9.56 -3.67 12.86
N PHE A 313 -10.24 -2.54 13.08
CA PHE A 313 -10.93 -2.27 14.35
C PHE A 313 -12.05 -3.28 14.64
N GLN A 314 -12.87 -3.63 13.65
CA GLN A 314 -13.94 -4.63 13.85
C GLN A 314 -13.38 -6.01 14.21
N GLN A 315 -12.25 -6.39 13.62
CA GLN A 315 -11.56 -7.63 13.97
C GLN A 315 -11.11 -7.61 15.44
N GLU A 316 -10.47 -6.54 15.88
CA GLU A 316 -10.05 -6.36 17.28
C GLU A 316 -11.24 -6.39 18.24
N ALA A 317 -12.33 -5.69 17.90
CA ALA A 317 -13.54 -5.68 18.70
C ALA A 317 -14.17 -7.08 18.81
N ALA A 318 -14.12 -7.88 17.74
CA ALA A 318 -14.60 -9.26 17.74
C ALA A 318 -13.72 -10.17 18.61
N GLU A 319 -12.40 -10.02 18.53
CA GLU A 319 -11.45 -10.72 19.42
C GLU A 319 -11.71 -10.35 20.88
N ALA A 320 -11.76 -9.07 21.23
CA ALA A 320 -12.06 -8.61 22.58
C ALA A 320 -13.42 -9.12 23.08
N TYR A 321 -14.44 -9.15 22.22
CA TYR A 321 -15.75 -9.72 22.53
C TYR A 321 -15.68 -11.23 22.81
N SER A 322 -14.87 -11.98 22.06
CA SER A 322 -14.71 -13.44 22.25
C SER A 322 -14.12 -13.81 23.62
N HIS A 323 -13.46 -12.87 24.29
CA HIS A 323 -12.94 -13.03 25.65
C HIS A 323 -14.00 -12.70 26.73
N THR A 324 -15.22 -12.33 26.34
CA THR A 324 -16.34 -12.06 27.25
C THR A 324 -17.28 -13.26 27.35
N ASN A 325 -18.13 -13.29 28.37
CA ASN A 325 -19.18 -14.30 28.48
C ASN A 325 -20.44 -13.99 27.64
N GLY A 326 -20.38 -12.99 26.75
CA GLY A 326 -21.48 -12.57 25.87
C GLY A 326 -22.64 -11.82 26.56
N LYS A 327 -22.58 -11.58 27.87
CA LYS A 327 -23.55 -10.76 28.63
C LYS A 327 -22.85 -9.50 29.12
N ASP A 328 -23.47 -8.32 29.04
CA ASP A 328 -22.83 -7.05 29.44
C ASP A 328 -21.39 -6.91 28.92
N ALA A 329 -21.15 -7.38 27.69
CA ALA A 329 -19.82 -7.52 27.11
C ALA A 329 -19.07 -6.19 27.08
N ALA A 330 -19.77 -5.07 26.84
CA ALA A 330 -19.20 -3.72 26.90
C ALA A 330 -18.55 -3.41 28.27
N HIS A 331 -19.18 -3.84 29.37
CA HIS A 331 -18.62 -3.68 30.71
C HIS A 331 -17.42 -4.62 30.94
N GLN A 332 -17.47 -5.85 30.44
CA GLN A 332 -16.38 -6.82 30.58
C GLN A 332 -15.12 -6.41 29.80
N VAL A 333 -15.29 -5.91 28.57
CA VAL A 333 -14.21 -5.32 27.77
C VAL A 333 -13.61 -4.10 28.47
N SER A 334 -14.44 -3.26 29.12
CA SER A 334 -13.96 -2.11 29.90
C SER A 334 -13.20 -2.49 31.17
N CYS A 335 -13.43 -3.67 31.74
CA CYS A 335 -12.73 -4.17 32.92
C CYS A 335 -11.40 -4.89 32.61
N LEU A 336 -11.23 -5.41 31.38
CA LEU A 336 -10.00 -6.09 30.94
C LEU A 336 -8.88 -5.10 30.55
N SER A 337 -9.23 -3.86 30.22
CA SER A 337 -8.28 -2.79 29.90
C SER A 337 -8.02 -1.91 31.12
N ILE A 338 -6.90 -2.14 31.81
CA ILE A 338 -6.55 -1.48 33.09
C ILE A 338 -6.46 0.06 32.99
N ASP A 339 -6.37 0.64 31.79
CA ASP A 339 -6.24 2.09 31.57
C ASP A 339 -7.54 2.89 31.39
N LEU A 340 -8.72 2.25 31.33
CA LEU A 340 -9.98 2.97 31.08
C LEU A 340 -10.73 3.45 32.34
N ARG A 341 -10.05 3.78 33.45
CA ARG A 341 -10.70 4.25 34.70
C ARG A 341 -11.26 5.69 34.69
N TYR A 342 -11.34 6.35 33.53
CA TYR A 342 -11.92 7.70 33.38
C TYR A 342 -13.28 7.72 32.63
N ILE A 343 -14.05 6.63 32.71
CA ILE A 343 -15.31 6.42 31.94
C ILE A 343 -16.50 7.31 32.35
N ASN A 344 -16.46 8.04 33.46
CA ASN A 344 -17.60 8.92 33.84
C ASN A 344 -17.62 10.31 33.15
N THR A 345 -16.74 10.55 32.16
CA THR A 345 -16.78 11.76 31.31
C THR A 345 -17.00 11.41 29.83
N PHE A 346 -18.05 10.62 29.60
CA PHE A 346 -18.39 9.88 28.36
C PHE A 346 -18.74 10.74 27.13
N LEU A 347 -18.65 12.07 27.18
CA LEU A 347 -19.15 12.96 26.11
C LEU A 347 -18.06 13.75 25.36
N PHE A 348 -16.85 13.87 25.91
CA PHE A 348 -15.71 14.49 25.24
C PHE A 348 -14.69 13.46 24.72
N GLN A 349 -14.89 12.18 25.05
CA GLN A 349 -13.95 11.11 24.76
C GLN A 349 -14.23 10.34 23.47
N MET A 350 -15.44 10.36 22.89
CA MET A 350 -15.72 9.59 21.65
C MET A 350 -14.73 9.92 20.52
N GLY A 351 -14.47 11.19 20.24
CA GLY A 351 -13.47 11.56 19.21
C GLY A 351 -12.01 11.22 19.58
N ARG A 352 -11.67 11.14 20.87
CA ARG A 352 -10.32 10.75 21.33
C ARG A 352 -10.16 9.22 21.40
N ILE A 353 -11.25 8.51 21.70
CA ILE A 353 -11.35 7.05 21.66
C ILE A 353 -11.24 6.61 20.20
N ASP A 354 -11.98 7.23 19.28
CA ASP A 354 -11.91 6.93 17.85
C ASP A 354 -10.52 7.23 17.26
N GLU A 355 -9.89 8.37 17.58
CA GLU A 355 -8.53 8.69 17.12
C GLU A 355 -7.47 7.73 17.68
N THR A 356 -7.55 7.42 18.98
CA THR A 356 -6.62 6.47 19.62
C THR A 356 -6.84 5.06 19.10
N GLN A 357 -8.10 4.65 18.88
CA GLN A 357 -8.45 3.34 18.33
C GLN A 357 -8.06 3.21 16.87
N GLU A 358 -8.19 4.26 16.05
CA GLU A 358 -7.68 4.25 14.68
C GLU A 358 -6.15 4.10 14.67
N ALA A 359 -5.44 4.81 15.55
CA ALA A 359 -4.00 4.67 15.69
C ALA A 359 -3.61 3.23 16.13
N ILE A 360 -4.32 2.66 17.10
CA ILE A 360 -4.13 1.26 17.52
C ILE A 360 -4.40 0.30 16.36
N ALA A 361 -5.52 0.44 15.66
CA ALA A 361 -5.88 -0.40 14.52
C ALA A 361 -4.83 -0.33 13.40
N ARG A 362 -4.30 0.87 13.10
CA ARG A 362 -3.22 1.04 12.12
C ARG A 362 -1.92 0.38 12.57
N ILE A 363 -1.53 0.55 13.83
CA ILE A 363 -0.33 -0.08 14.39
C ILE A 363 -0.49 -1.60 14.36
N ARG A 364 -1.63 -2.10 14.83
CA ARG A 364 -1.91 -3.52 14.92
C ARG A 364 -1.98 -4.17 13.55
N MET A 365 -2.66 -3.56 12.58
CA MET A 365 -2.68 -4.04 11.20
C MET A 365 -1.26 -4.18 10.63
N ASN A 366 -0.37 -3.22 10.90
CA ASN A 366 1.03 -3.32 10.46
C ASN A 366 1.78 -4.45 11.18
N ILE A 367 1.54 -4.64 12.48
CA ILE A 367 2.10 -5.75 13.27
C ILE A 367 1.59 -7.08 12.73
N ASP A 368 0.29 -7.24 12.49
CA ASP A 368 -0.29 -8.48 12.01
C ASP A 368 0.20 -8.83 10.60
N ILE A 369 0.36 -7.84 9.71
CA ILE A 369 1.01 -8.03 8.40
C ILE A 369 2.45 -8.52 8.57
N TYR A 370 3.19 -7.91 9.49
CA TYR A 370 4.56 -8.31 9.80
C TYR A 370 4.60 -9.73 10.37
N ASP A 371 3.81 -10.02 11.40
CA ASP A 371 3.74 -11.31 12.08
C ASP A 371 3.25 -12.41 11.16
N GLN A 372 2.27 -12.16 10.28
CA GLN A 372 1.88 -13.11 9.23
C GLN A 372 3.06 -13.39 8.29
N SER A 373 3.81 -12.35 7.88
CA SER A 373 5.00 -12.54 7.05
C SER A 373 6.11 -13.31 7.77
N GLN A 374 6.20 -13.22 9.11
CA GLN A 374 7.14 -13.97 9.94
C GLN A 374 6.66 -15.40 10.23
N HIS A 375 5.39 -15.61 10.56
CA HIS A 375 4.78 -16.93 10.83
C HIS A 375 4.78 -17.80 9.58
N GLU A 376 4.46 -17.24 8.41
CA GLU A 376 4.62 -17.95 7.13
C GLU A 376 6.11 -18.24 6.82
N SER A 377 7.04 -17.56 7.52
CA SER A 377 8.50 -17.72 7.43
C SER A 377 9.13 -18.55 8.57
N GLN A 378 8.37 -19.09 9.54
CA GLN A 378 8.95 -19.88 10.63
C GLN A 378 8.79 -21.40 10.40
N GLU A 379 9.91 -22.05 10.12
CA GLU A 379 10.50 -22.95 11.13
C GLU A 379 11.58 -22.13 11.88
N SER A 380 11.52 -22.20 13.20
CA SER A 380 11.95 -21.22 14.21
C SER A 380 13.45 -20.90 14.35
N GLU A 381 13.76 -19.63 14.66
CA GLU A 381 14.68 -19.20 15.75
C GLU A 381 14.56 -17.66 15.90
N GLU A 382 14.19 -17.19 17.09
CA GLU A 382 14.17 -15.77 17.45
C GLU A 382 15.60 -15.27 17.64
N VAL A 383 16.00 -14.24 16.89
CA VAL A 383 17.24 -13.51 17.14
C VAL A 383 16.86 -12.11 17.60
N ASP A 384 17.22 -11.80 18.84
CA ASP A 384 17.00 -10.51 19.50
C ASP A 384 17.48 -9.34 18.61
N GLU A 385 16.54 -8.58 18.06
CA GLU A 385 16.79 -7.39 17.25
C GLU A 385 16.93 -6.19 18.18
N SER A 386 18.12 -6.04 18.78
CA SER A 386 18.44 -4.83 19.52
C SER A 386 18.51 -3.63 18.57
N PRO A 387 17.93 -2.46 18.91
CA PRO A 387 18.04 -1.25 18.10
C PRO A 387 19.51 -0.85 17.93
N VAL A 388 20.00 -0.80 16.69
CA VAL A 388 21.34 -0.27 16.39
C VAL A 388 21.26 1.26 16.45
N ASP A 389 21.93 1.85 17.43
CA ASP A 389 22.12 3.31 17.55
C ASP A 389 22.96 3.79 16.35
N VAL A 390 22.35 4.55 15.44
CA VAL A 390 23.01 5.05 14.23
C VAL A 390 23.84 6.28 14.63
N GLN A 391 25.05 6.05 15.14
CA GLN A 391 25.96 7.11 15.54
C GLN A 391 26.83 7.67 14.39
N ASP A 392 26.72 7.14 13.17
CA ASP A 392 27.49 7.62 12.02
C ASP A 392 26.62 8.25 10.94
N SER A 393 27.12 9.34 10.33
CA SER A 393 26.53 10.08 9.19
C SER A 393 26.28 9.25 7.91
N ALA A 394 26.54 7.94 7.93
CA ALA A 394 26.35 7.04 6.82
C ALA A 394 24.90 6.56 6.73
N HIS A 395 24.38 6.38 5.51
CA HIS A 395 23.03 5.87 5.29
C HIS A 395 22.92 4.35 5.44
N TRP A 396 23.98 3.67 5.91
CA TRP A 396 23.98 2.24 6.22
C TRP A 396 24.57 1.95 7.60
N ALA A 397 24.12 0.86 8.22
CA ALA A 397 24.69 0.35 9.46
C ALA A 397 24.70 -1.18 9.47
N PHE A 398 25.89 -1.78 9.60
CA PHE A 398 26.00 -3.22 9.80
C PHE A 398 25.49 -3.63 11.18
N GLY A 399 24.73 -4.73 11.21
CA GLY A 399 24.15 -5.27 12.44
C GLY A 399 25.06 -6.30 13.10
N ALA A 400 24.49 -7.46 13.44
CA ALA A 400 25.20 -8.50 14.16
C ALA A 400 26.37 -9.10 13.35
N PRO A 401 27.59 -9.17 13.92
CA PRO A 401 28.70 -9.85 13.27
C PRO A 401 28.44 -11.36 13.20
N VAL A 402 28.98 -12.01 12.16
CA VAL A 402 28.94 -13.48 12.03
C VAL A 402 29.79 -14.13 13.12
N SER A 403 30.91 -13.49 13.49
CA SER A 403 31.80 -13.89 14.58
C SER A 403 32.47 -12.65 15.19
N ALA A 404 32.78 -12.71 16.48
CA ALA A 404 33.54 -11.65 17.16
C ALA A 404 34.98 -11.52 16.63
N ARG A 405 35.52 -12.60 16.05
CA ARG A 405 36.91 -12.70 15.60
C ARG A 405 37.11 -11.94 14.28
N LEU A 406 38.11 -11.05 14.27
CA LEU A 406 38.66 -10.49 13.04
C LEU A 406 39.56 -11.52 12.34
N MET A 407 39.46 -11.63 11.03
CA MET A 407 40.29 -12.53 10.23
C MET A 407 41.07 -11.75 9.18
N ASN A 408 42.29 -12.19 8.89
CA ASN A 408 43.03 -11.71 7.74
C ASN A 408 42.29 -12.12 6.44
N SER A 409 42.29 -11.26 5.42
CA SER A 409 41.69 -11.50 4.11
C SER A 409 42.12 -12.84 3.47
N ARG A 410 43.40 -13.22 3.57
CA ARG A 410 43.94 -14.49 3.07
C ARG A 410 43.44 -15.68 3.87
N ALA A 411 43.38 -15.55 5.19
CA ALA A 411 42.82 -16.59 6.05
C ALA A 411 41.31 -16.80 5.79
N LEU A 412 40.60 -15.72 5.44
CA LEU A 412 39.20 -15.81 5.04
C LEU A 412 39.04 -16.54 3.69
N GLU A 413 39.93 -16.27 2.74
CA GLU A 413 40.00 -16.98 1.46
C GLU A 413 40.25 -18.47 1.66
N GLU A 414 41.29 -18.85 2.42
CA GLU A 414 41.60 -20.26 2.76
C GLU A 414 40.43 -20.99 3.43
N LEU A 415 39.72 -20.31 4.35
CA LEU A 415 38.55 -20.89 5.03
C LEU A 415 37.38 -21.15 4.06
N ASN A 416 37.32 -20.42 2.95
CA ASN A 416 36.24 -20.50 1.96
C ASN A 416 36.74 -20.99 0.59
N ASP A 417 37.87 -21.72 0.55
CA ASP A 417 38.51 -22.21 -0.69
C ASP A 417 37.58 -23.09 -1.55
N SER A 418 36.61 -23.76 -0.92
CA SER A 418 35.57 -24.53 -1.61
C SER A 418 34.48 -23.67 -2.28
N SER A 419 34.44 -22.36 -2.01
CA SER A 419 33.45 -21.44 -2.53
C SER A 419 34.02 -20.63 -3.71
N PRO A 420 33.48 -20.77 -4.94
CA PRO A 420 33.90 -19.98 -6.09
C PRO A 420 33.83 -18.46 -5.86
N ALA A 421 32.94 -18.01 -4.96
CA ALA A 421 32.80 -16.61 -4.60
C ALA A 421 34.07 -16.00 -3.96
N PHE A 422 34.86 -16.84 -3.30
CA PHE A 422 36.08 -16.47 -2.57
C PHE A 422 37.38 -16.83 -3.31
N GLY A 423 37.31 -17.30 -4.56
CA GLY A 423 38.51 -17.52 -5.37
C GLY A 423 39.24 -16.21 -5.69
N ASN A 424 40.56 -16.16 -5.42
CA ASN A 424 41.41 -14.98 -5.55
C ASN A 424 40.87 -13.78 -4.76
N PHE A 425 40.25 -14.03 -3.62
CA PHE A 425 39.53 -13.01 -2.84
C PHE A 425 40.45 -11.90 -2.31
N ASP A 426 41.61 -12.22 -1.72
CA ASP A 426 42.55 -11.21 -1.21
C ASP A 426 43.06 -10.32 -2.34
N PHE A 427 43.40 -10.93 -3.49
CA PHE A 427 43.88 -10.20 -4.66
C PHE A 427 42.83 -9.22 -5.20
N ARG A 428 41.61 -9.72 -5.47
CA ARG A 428 40.50 -8.90 -5.98
C ARG A 428 40.07 -7.81 -4.99
N LEU A 429 40.15 -8.09 -3.69
CA LEU A 429 39.84 -7.10 -2.65
C LEU A 429 40.87 -5.96 -2.67
N ARG A 430 42.16 -6.28 -2.81
CA ARG A 430 43.24 -5.27 -2.91
C ARG A 430 43.10 -4.43 -4.16
N GLU A 431 42.77 -5.03 -5.30
CA GLU A 431 42.51 -4.31 -6.55
C GLU A 431 41.36 -3.31 -6.35
N PHE A 432 40.21 -3.78 -5.86
CA PHE A 432 39.06 -2.93 -5.58
C PHE A 432 39.38 -1.78 -4.60
N ILE A 433 40.11 -2.05 -3.51
CA ILE A 433 40.49 -1.01 -2.55
C ILE A 433 41.45 -0.01 -3.18
N SER A 434 42.41 -0.46 -3.98
CA SER A 434 43.38 0.42 -4.66
C SER A 434 42.71 1.33 -5.68
N GLU A 435 41.68 0.85 -6.38
CA GLU A 435 40.87 1.65 -7.29
C GLU A 435 39.96 2.64 -6.55
N THR A 436 39.35 2.20 -5.44
CA THR A 436 38.37 3.00 -4.70
C THR A 436 39.03 4.03 -3.78
N PHE A 437 40.21 3.71 -3.24
CA PHE A 437 40.98 4.51 -2.28
C PHE A 437 42.47 4.54 -2.66
N PRO A 438 42.85 5.20 -3.76
CA PRO A 438 44.24 5.24 -4.24
C PRO A 438 45.24 5.76 -3.20
N GLU A 439 44.77 6.60 -2.27
CA GLU A 439 45.56 7.18 -1.17
C GLU A 439 46.08 6.16 -0.16
N GLU A 440 45.47 4.98 -0.06
CA GLU A 440 45.85 3.94 0.92
C GLU A 440 47.15 3.23 0.54
N CYS A 441 47.53 3.22 -0.75
CA CYS A 441 48.79 2.66 -1.26
C CYS A 441 49.13 1.27 -0.71
N ILE A 442 48.15 0.36 -0.72
CA ILE A 442 48.24 -0.98 -0.12
C ILE A 442 49.31 -1.82 -0.83
N ARG A 443 50.29 -2.30 -0.06
CA ARG A 443 51.34 -3.21 -0.52
C ARG A 443 50.90 -4.66 -0.41
N TYR A 444 51.63 -5.56 -1.07
CA TYR A 444 51.34 -6.99 -1.00
C TYR A 444 51.55 -7.56 0.41
N GLU A 445 52.53 -7.06 1.17
CA GLU A 445 52.85 -7.55 2.51
C GLU A 445 51.84 -7.08 3.56
N ASP A 446 51.04 -6.07 3.23
CA ASP A 446 50.13 -5.44 4.17
C ASP A 446 48.95 -6.35 4.53
N THR A 447 48.54 -6.31 5.79
CA THR A 447 47.42 -7.11 6.31
C THR A 447 46.12 -6.32 6.22
N ILE A 448 45.10 -6.92 5.59
CA ILE A 448 43.72 -6.42 5.61
C ILE A 448 42.92 -7.28 6.58
N MET A 449 42.40 -6.67 7.64
CA MET A 449 41.58 -7.37 8.63
C MET A 449 40.10 -7.23 8.27
N ILE A 450 39.38 -8.34 8.31
CA ILE A 450 37.99 -8.44 7.88
C ILE A 450 37.12 -8.92 9.04
N ARG A 451 35.98 -8.24 9.21
CA ARG A 451 34.83 -8.70 9.99
C ARG A 451 33.63 -8.91 9.09
N ARG A 452 32.97 -10.07 9.21
CA ARG A 452 31.75 -10.41 8.46
C ARG A 452 30.49 -10.08 9.25
N PHE A 453 29.43 -9.69 8.57
CA PHE A 453 28.13 -9.34 9.16
C PHE A 453 26.98 -10.15 8.56
N LYS A 454 25.96 -10.41 9.38
CA LYS A 454 24.76 -11.17 8.99
C LYS A 454 23.74 -10.32 8.24
N TYR A 455 23.65 -9.04 8.59
CA TYR A 455 22.69 -8.11 8.00
C TYR A 455 23.17 -6.66 8.04
N VAL A 456 22.53 -5.83 7.23
CA VAL A 456 22.74 -4.38 7.16
C VAL A 456 21.41 -3.65 7.16
N HIS A 457 21.33 -2.56 7.90
CA HIS A 457 20.28 -1.57 7.77
C HIS A 457 20.66 -0.55 6.70
N ILE A 458 19.76 -0.28 5.76
CA ILE A 458 19.93 0.79 4.77
C ILE A 458 18.81 1.79 4.92
N SER A 459 19.17 3.06 5.07
CA SER A 459 18.27 4.19 5.10
C SER A 459 18.30 4.91 3.75
N TYR A 460 17.13 5.27 3.25
CA TYR A 460 16.99 5.97 1.97
C TYR A 460 15.81 6.93 2.02
N GLN A 461 15.80 7.89 1.10
CA GLN A 461 14.62 8.73 0.90
C GLN A 461 13.66 8.03 -0.07
N SER A 462 12.42 7.82 0.38
CA SER A 462 11.34 7.29 -0.46
C SER A 462 11.01 8.26 -1.59
N LEU A 463 10.88 7.76 -2.81
CA LEU A 463 10.38 8.51 -3.95
C LEU A 463 8.88 8.75 -3.87
N GLU A 464 8.15 8.00 -3.04
CA GLU A 464 6.71 8.20 -2.86
C GLU A 464 6.44 9.53 -2.15
N ASP A 465 7.01 9.75 -0.98
CA ASP A 465 6.62 10.86 -0.09
C ASP A 465 7.80 11.69 0.43
N TRP A 466 9.02 11.42 -0.06
CA TRP A 466 10.27 12.06 0.33
C TRP A 466 10.66 11.87 1.81
N ARG A 467 10.00 10.96 2.53
CA ARG A 467 10.36 10.62 3.91
C ARG A 467 11.50 9.61 3.96
N GLY A 468 12.16 9.54 5.11
CA GLY A 468 13.13 8.50 5.38
C GLY A 468 12.46 7.13 5.50
N ALA A 469 12.93 6.18 4.72
CA ALA A 469 12.59 4.77 4.79
C ALA A 469 13.81 3.96 5.21
N ARG A 470 13.58 2.73 5.69
CA ARG A 470 14.65 1.85 6.15
C ARG A 470 14.35 0.41 5.77
N ASP A 471 15.32 -0.23 5.12
CA ASP A 471 15.27 -1.66 4.85
C ASP A 471 16.31 -2.42 5.69
N ILE A 472 16.06 -3.71 5.90
CA ILE A 472 17.00 -4.65 6.53
C ILE A 472 17.37 -5.73 5.51
N PHE A 473 18.64 -5.78 5.13
CA PHE A 473 19.14 -6.77 4.18
C PHE A 473 19.93 -7.85 4.89
N ARG A 474 19.51 -9.10 4.68
CA ARG A 474 20.17 -10.27 5.23
C ARG A 474 21.05 -10.95 4.19
N CYS A 475 22.17 -11.49 4.66
CA CYS A 475 23.15 -12.21 3.86
C CYS A 475 23.52 -13.51 4.57
N ASN A 476 22.54 -14.40 4.70
CA ASN A 476 22.64 -15.61 5.51
C ASN A 476 22.55 -16.86 4.62
N PRO A 477 23.53 -17.79 4.72
CA PRO A 477 23.48 -19.05 4.00
C PRO A 477 22.39 -20.00 4.53
N SER A 478 21.96 -19.82 5.78
CA SER A 478 20.80 -20.49 6.37
C SER A 478 20.06 -19.51 7.28
N PHE A 479 18.80 -19.23 6.95
CA PHE A 479 17.89 -18.37 7.69
C PHE A 479 16.49 -19.01 7.62
N HIS A 480 16.00 -19.54 8.74
CA HIS A 480 14.79 -20.38 8.78
C HIS A 480 14.83 -21.49 7.72
N HIS A 481 15.93 -22.26 7.71
CA HIS A 481 16.19 -23.36 6.77
C HIS A 481 16.23 -22.97 5.27
N ASN A 482 16.28 -21.67 4.98
CA ASN A 482 16.33 -21.14 3.62
C ASN A 482 17.57 -20.25 3.41
N VAL A 483 18.12 -20.31 2.21
CA VAL A 483 19.20 -19.40 1.81
C VAL A 483 18.61 -18.01 1.62
N ARG A 484 19.16 -16.98 2.28
CA ARG A 484 18.68 -15.60 2.15
C ARG A 484 19.80 -14.65 1.77
N TYR A 485 19.89 -14.43 0.46
CA TYR A 485 20.74 -13.42 -0.18
C TYR A 485 19.84 -12.38 -0.83
N VAL A 486 19.66 -11.25 -0.14
CA VAL A 486 18.79 -10.16 -0.60
C VAL A 486 19.43 -9.48 -1.82
N CYS A 487 18.59 -9.12 -2.80
CA CYS A 487 19.02 -8.29 -3.91
C CYS A 487 18.82 -6.82 -3.58
N VAL A 488 19.72 -5.97 -4.07
CA VAL A 488 19.76 -4.55 -3.80
C VAL A 488 19.81 -3.76 -5.09
N LEU A 489 19.23 -2.57 -5.06
CA LEU A 489 19.39 -1.56 -6.09
C LEU A 489 20.67 -0.76 -5.81
N VAL A 490 21.46 -0.55 -6.85
CA VAL A 490 22.77 0.09 -6.77
C VAL A 490 22.79 1.33 -7.66
N ASN A 491 23.27 2.43 -7.11
CA ASN A 491 23.56 3.64 -7.85
C ASN A 491 24.97 3.53 -8.44
N MET A 492 25.06 3.06 -9.68
CA MET A 492 26.25 3.27 -10.49
C MET A 492 26.07 4.58 -11.24
N THR A 493 27.16 5.23 -11.66
CA THR A 493 27.16 6.54 -12.36
C THR A 493 26.35 6.59 -13.68
N ASP A 494 25.77 5.46 -14.09
CA ASP A 494 24.91 5.26 -15.25
C ASP A 494 23.43 5.62 -14.93
N PRO A 495 22.68 6.22 -15.86
CA PRO A 495 21.24 6.37 -15.74
C PRO A 495 20.45 5.06 -15.61
N CYS A 496 21.02 3.86 -15.73
CA CYS A 496 20.27 2.61 -15.63
C CYS A 496 20.09 2.12 -14.18
N LEU A 497 19.00 1.40 -13.90
CA LEU A 497 18.87 0.63 -12.66
C LEU A 497 19.86 -0.54 -12.67
N HIS A 498 20.79 -0.56 -11.72
CA HIS A 498 21.67 -1.71 -11.49
C HIS A 498 21.18 -2.50 -10.28
N CYS A 499 21.18 -3.82 -10.41
CA CYS A 499 20.84 -4.73 -9.32
C CYS A 499 22.05 -5.56 -8.96
N ALA A 500 22.15 -5.93 -7.68
CA ALA A 500 23.19 -6.82 -7.18
C ALA A 500 22.61 -7.77 -6.13
N ARG A 501 23.06 -9.03 -6.09
CA ARG A 501 22.71 -9.97 -5.02
C ARG A 501 23.83 -9.98 -3.98
N LEU A 502 23.51 -9.69 -2.73
CA LEU A 502 24.50 -9.72 -1.64
C LEU A 502 24.98 -11.15 -1.39
N ARG A 503 26.30 -11.36 -1.29
CA ARG A 503 26.95 -12.65 -0.99
C ARG A 503 27.74 -12.62 0.32
N ALA A 504 28.31 -11.47 0.67
CA ALA A 504 28.88 -11.22 1.99
C ALA A 504 28.86 -9.72 2.34
N LEU A 505 28.73 -9.41 3.62
CA LEU A 505 28.87 -8.05 4.17
C LEU A 505 30.15 -7.99 4.99
N LEU A 506 31.06 -7.06 4.66
CA LEU A 506 32.43 -7.04 5.13
C LEU A 506 32.80 -5.63 5.63
N ARG A 507 33.32 -5.54 6.85
CA ARG A 507 34.09 -4.38 7.31
C ARG A 507 35.56 -4.71 7.22
N CYS A 508 36.28 -3.94 6.40
CA CYS A 508 37.71 -4.07 6.17
C CYS A 508 38.43 -2.98 6.96
N THR A 509 39.36 -3.38 7.83
CA THR A 509 40.34 -2.48 8.45
C THR A 509 41.60 -2.51 7.60
N LEU A 510 41.93 -1.37 7.01
CA LEU A 510 43.08 -1.16 6.14
C LEU A 510 44.36 -0.95 6.96
N PRO A 511 45.55 -1.04 6.35
CA PRO A 511 46.83 -0.89 7.04
C PRO A 511 47.01 0.48 7.71
N SER A 512 46.40 1.53 7.13
CA SER A 512 46.36 2.88 7.69
C SER A 512 45.53 2.99 8.98
N GLY A 513 44.76 1.97 9.33
CA GLY A 513 43.76 1.98 10.38
C GLY A 513 42.36 2.42 9.92
N ARG A 514 42.21 2.86 8.66
CA ARG A 514 40.90 3.21 8.08
C ARG A 514 39.98 2.00 8.04
N GLN A 515 38.72 2.20 8.39
CA GLN A 515 37.67 1.20 8.20
C GLN A 515 36.83 1.54 6.96
N THR A 516 36.55 0.52 6.14
CA THR A 516 35.65 0.63 5.00
C THR A 516 34.67 -0.53 4.97
N ASP A 517 33.42 -0.21 4.63
CA ASP A 517 32.32 -1.18 4.54
C ASP A 517 32.06 -1.53 3.07
N VAL A 518 32.20 -2.81 2.76
CA VAL A 518 32.06 -3.35 1.40
C VAL A 518 31.18 -4.60 1.41
N ALA A 519 30.50 -4.83 0.29
CA ALA A 519 29.79 -6.08 0.04
C ALA A 519 30.50 -6.88 -1.06
N LEU A 520 30.52 -8.20 -0.91
CA LEU A 520 30.75 -9.12 -2.01
C LEU A 520 29.40 -9.40 -2.67
N VAL A 521 29.29 -9.22 -3.98
CA VAL A 521 28.00 -9.30 -4.69
C VAL A 521 28.10 -10.06 -6.01
N HIS A 522 26.98 -10.63 -6.45
CA HIS A 522 26.77 -10.96 -7.86
C HIS A 522 26.07 -9.80 -8.53
N MET A 523 26.61 -9.30 -9.65
CA MET A 523 25.97 -8.25 -10.43
C MET A 523 24.89 -8.83 -11.34
N PHE A 524 23.92 -8.00 -11.69
CA PHE A 524 22.91 -8.33 -12.68
C PHE A 524 23.06 -7.50 -13.94
N GLU A 525 23.04 -8.18 -15.08
CA GLU A 525 23.09 -7.56 -16.40
C GLU A 525 21.74 -7.68 -17.12
N SER A 526 21.54 -6.88 -18.16
CA SER A 526 20.32 -6.95 -18.97
C SER A 526 20.27 -8.28 -19.74
N SER A 527 19.19 -9.04 -19.56
CA SER A 527 19.04 -10.32 -20.25
C SER A 527 18.60 -10.16 -21.70
N ARG A 528 19.07 -11.07 -22.56
CA ARG A 528 18.58 -11.22 -23.95
C ARG A 528 17.35 -12.14 -24.04
N TRP A 529 17.04 -12.87 -22.98
CA TRP A 529 15.89 -13.76 -22.94
C TRP A 529 14.58 -12.97 -23.04
N LYS A 530 13.59 -13.52 -23.75
CA LYS A 530 12.30 -12.87 -23.99
C LYS A 530 11.16 -13.74 -23.48
N PRO A 531 10.22 -13.16 -22.73
CA PRO A 531 9.05 -13.89 -22.28
C PRO A 531 8.06 -14.07 -23.43
N ARG A 532 7.16 -15.05 -23.32
CA ARG A 532 6.07 -15.25 -24.29
C ARG A 532 5.20 -14.00 -24.44
N THR A 533 4.98 -13.28 -23.34
CA THR A 533 4.28 -12.00 -23.33
C THR A 533 5.12 -10.97 -22.57
N ARG A 534 5.71 -10.01 -23.27
CA ARG A 534 6.46 -8.94 -22.60
C ARG A 534 5.50 -7.81 -22.22
N TRP A 535 5.29 -7.58 -20.93
CA TRP A 535 4.44 -6.50 -20.43
C TRP A 535 5.19 -5.16 -20.33
N VAL A 536 4.45 -4.05 -20.20
CA VAL A 536 5.03 -2.71 -20.07
C VAL A 536 5.83 -2.57 -18.77
N GLY A 537 7.08 -2.12 -18.88
CA GLY A 537 8.02 -2.06 -17.74
C GLY A 537 8.69 -3.40 -17.41
N CYS A 538 8.47 -4.46 -18.19
CA CYS A 538 9.11 -5.77 -17.96
C CYS A 538 10.64 -5.68 -18.15
N GLN A 539 11.35 -5.71 -17.02
CA GLN A 539 12.80 -5.75 -16.93
C GLN A 539 13.27 -7.16 -16.55
N ILE A 540 14.24 -7.67 -17.31
CA ILE A 540 14.74 -9.04 -17.19
C ILE A 540 16.25 -8.97 -17.05
N ARG A 541 16.77 -9.69 -16.07
CA ARG A 541 18.15 -9.58 -15.65
C ARG A 541 18.79 -10.96 -15.52
N ASP A 542 20.02 -11.09 -16.01
CA ASP A 542 20.84 -12.28 -15.84
C ASP A 542 21.82 -12.05 -14.68
N GLU A 543 21.86 -13.00 -13.75
CA GLU A 543 22.80 -12.99 -12.63
C GLU A 543 24.19 -13.44 -13.11
N VAL A 544 25.17 -12.55 -12.98
CA VAL A 544 26.57 -12.84 -13.26
C VAL A 544 27.14 -13.63 -12.09
N LYS A 545 27.59 -14.86 -12.36
CA LYS A 545 28.11 -15.76 -11.31
C LYS A 545 29.44 -15.31 -10.72
N GLU A 546 30.18 -14.47 -11.45
CA GLU A 546 31.41 -13.88 -10.94
C GLU A 546 31.10 -12.86 -9.85
N CYS A 547 31.76 -13.02 -8.71
CA CYS A 547 31.62 -12.08 -7.61
C CYS A 547 32.41 -10.79 -7.92
N SER A 548 31.87 -9.67 -7.48
CA SER A 548 32.56 -8.38 -7.47
C SER A 548 32.41 -7.71 -6.11
N PHE A 549 33.26 -6.72 -5.84
CA PHE A 549 33.16 -5.90 -4.65
C PHE A 549 32.34 -4.64 -4.93
N LEU A 550 31.50 -4.28 -3.97
CA LEU A 550 30.65 -3.10 -4.02
C LEU A 550 30.82 -2.29 -2.74
N SER A 551 31.10 -1.00 -2.86
CA SER A 551 31.06 -0.11 -1.70
C SER A 551 29.61 0.08 -1.23
N MET A 552 29.37 -0.05 0.08
CA MET A 552 28.02 0.11 0.64
C MET A 552 27.43 1.50 0.40
N LYS A 553 28.28 2.50 0.12
CA LYS A 553 27.85 3.87 -0.24
C LYS A 553 26.98 3.93 -1.50
N HIS A 554 27.09 2.96 -2.40
CA HIS A 554 26.34 2.91 -3.65
C HIS A 554 25.00 2.15 -3.52
N VAL A 555 24.76 1.46 -2.40
CA VAL A 555 23.52 0.73 -2.19
C VAL A 555 22.40 1.71 -1.86
N ILE A 556 21.29 1.64 -2.60
CA ILE A 556 20.14 2.52 -2.40
C ILE A 556 19.13 1.87 -1.48
N ARG A 557 18.60 0.71 -1.89
CA ARG A 557 17.52 -0.01 -1.20
C ARG A 557 17.43 -1.46 -1.66
N GLY A 558 16.52 -2.24 -1.06
CA GLY A 558 16.27 -3.61 -1.44
C GLY A 558 15.47 -3.67 -2.74
N THR A 559 15.66 -4.73 -3.51
CA THR A 559 14.85 -5.00 -4.69
C THR A 559 14.56 -6.50 -4.81
N LEU A 560 13.38 -6.85 -5.32
CA LEU A 560 12.99 -8.23 -5.50
C LEU A 560 13.22 -8.68 -6.95
N LEU A 561 13.93 -9.79 -7.11
CA LEU A 561 14.17 -10.45 -8.38
C LEU A 561 13.60 -11.86 -8.35
N ALA A 562 12.56 -12.11 -9.15
CA ALA A 562 11.91 -13.42 -9.23
C ALA A 562 12.51 -14.26 -10.36
N PRO A 563 12.87 -15.53 -10.12
CA PRO A 563 13.41 -16.39 -11.17
C PRO A 563 12.39 -16.60 -12.29
N VAL A 564 12.87 -16.69 -13.53
CA VAL A 564 12.02 -17.06 -14.66
C VAL A 564 11.59 -18.52 -14.54
N SER A 565 10.29 -18.77 -14.56
CA SER A 565 9.75 -20.13 -14.59
C SER A 565 9.98 -20.80 -15.96
N GLY A 566 10.43 -22.06 -15.95
CA GLY A 566 10.53 -22.89 -17.17
C GLY A 566 11.84 -22.82 -17.94
N THR A 567 12.88 -22.14 -17.44
CA THR A 567 14.24 -22.21 -17.99
C THR A 567 15.06 -23.29 -17.29
N SER A 568 15.77 -24.13 -18.05
CA SER A 568 16.61 -25.22 -17.51
C SER A 568 17.92 -24.75 -16.87
N ASN A 569 18.31 -23.49 -17.09
CA ASN A 569 19.46 -22.85 -16.47
C ASN A 569 18.98 -21.62 -15.71
N GLU A 570 19.28 -21.54 -14.41
CA GLU A 570 18.86 -20.47 -13.50
C GLU A 570 19.90 -19.33 -13.39
N PRO A 571 20.00 -18.41 -14.38
CA PRO A 571 20.50 -17.08 -14.06
C PRO A 571 19.51 -15.96 -14.40
N THR A 572 18.39 -16.24 -15.07
CA THR A 572 17.48 -15.19 -15.53
C THR A 572 16.36 -14.90 -14.54
N HIS A 573 16.13 -13.61 -14.27
CA HIS A 573 15.18 -13.13 -13.27
C HIS A 573 14.36 -11.94 -13.80
N PHE A 574 13.13 -11.80 -13.34
CA PHE A 574 12.32 -10.59 -13.49
C PHE A 574 12.59 -9.63 -12.33
N LEU A 575 12.82 -8.36 -12.63
CA LEU A 575 12.76 -7.30 -11.62
C LEU A 575 11.29 -7.05 -11.26
N ILE A 576 10.94 -7.15 -9.99
CA ILE A 576 9.58 -6.97 -9.51
C ILE A 576 9.40 -5.53 -9.02
N ASP A 577 8.71 -4.73 -9.82
CA ASP A 577 8.47 -3.31 -9.55
C ASP A 577 7.18 -3.04 -8.77
N THR A 578 6.41 -4.08 -8.45
CA THR A 578 5.09 -3.99 -7.83
C THR A 578 5.10 -4.08 -6.31
N MET A 579 6.28 -4.24 -5.69
CA MET A 579 6.39 -4.50 -4.25
C MET A 579 5.82 -3.36 -3.40
N ASP A 580 6.18 -2.14 -3.76
CA ASP A 580 5.77 -0.91 -3.11
C ASP A 580 5.85 0.28 -4.08
N ALA A 581 5.26 1.40 -3.68
CA ALA A 581 5.19 2.62 -4.48
C ALA A 581 6.57 3.21 -4.80
N ASP A 582 7.54 3.14 -3.89
CA ASP A 582 8.90 3.63 -4.14
C ASP A 582 9.60 2.80 -5.22
N MET A 583 9.48 1.46 -5.18
CA MET A 583 10.09 0.57 -6.18
C MET A 583 9.44 0.79 -7.54
N PHE A 584 8.12 0.94 -7.56
CA PHE A 584 7.37 1.23 -8.78
C PHE A 584 7.84 2.53 -9.42
N LEU A 585 7.94 3.62 -8.65
CA LEU A 585 8.43 4.91 -9.15
C LEU A 585 9.89 4.83 -9.61
N ARG A 586 10.74 4.10 -8.89
CA ARG A 586 12.12 3.85 -9.32
C ARG A 586 12.15 3.12 -10.65
N ALA A 587 11.40 2.04 -10.81
CA ALA A 587 11.35 1.26 -12.05
C ALA A 587 10.77 2.06 -13.22
N ASP A 588 9.70 2.83 -12.99
CA ASP A 588 8.98 3.60 -14.01
C ASP A 588 9.79 4.80 -14.54
N MET A 589 10.71 5.37 -13.74
CA MET A 589 11.63 6.42 -14.24
C MET A 589 12.61 5.93 -15.31
N TYR A 590 12.82 4.61 -15.39
CA TYR A 590 13.80 3.99 -16.30
C TYR A 590 13.16 2.99 -17.27
N SER A 591 11.83 2.97 -17.35
CA SER A 591 11.04 2.21 -18.32
C SER A 591 10.50 3.12 -19.42
#